data_AF-A0A350JHJ8-F1
#
_entry.id   AF-A0A350JHJ8-F1
#
_cell.length_a   1.000
_cell.length_b   1.000
_cell.length_c   1.000
_cell.angle_alpha   90.00
_cell.angle_beta   90.00
_cell.angle_gamma   90.00
#
_symmetry.space_group_name_H-M   'P 1'
#
loop_
_entity.id
_entity.type
_entity.pdbx_description
1 polymer ?
#
loop_
_entity_poly.entity_id
_entity_poly.type
_entity_poly.pdbx_seq_one_letter_code
_entity_poly.pdbx_strand_id
1 'polypeptide(L)'
;MRKYLLTWYGITDLRASLQLEKTTGPVLGALLAEDYTDVVILGFTNPSKSGEHDNTFAPMIGGLKDLSATETRNVIDVFSNTQEAHSHFIDWLQKQLLKAHKKTTVRIQPVRLEHLNDTEGIYEAATQSLDSVSSESGEKLVTLFLSPGTPVMAFVWAFAALRHPNLKKRLIASSQPGKAPENIALPNEWLE
;
A
#
# COMPACT_ATOMS: atom_id res chain seq x y z
N MET A 1 6.12 22.71 1.64
CA MET A 1 5.05 21.78 2.06
C MET A 1 5.40 20.36 1.64
N ARG A 2 5.43 19.41 2.56
CA ARG A 2 5.63 17.98 2.25
C ARG A 2 4.31 17.35 1.79
N LYS A 3 4.36 16.43 0.82
CA LYS A 3 3.19 15.73 0.28
C LYS A 3 3.31 14.25 0.56
N TYR A 4 2.48 13.76 1.46
CA TYR A 4 2.46 12.35 1.86
C TYR A 4 1.37 11.59 1.13
N LEU A 5 1.70 10.38 0.71
CA LEU A 5 0.75 9.33 0.35
C LEU A 5 0.78 8.27 1.46
N LEU A 6 -0.35 7.98 2.10
CA LEU A 6 -0.51 6.89 3.05
C LEU A 6 -1.45 5.86 2.42
N THR A 7 -1.02 4.60 2.40
CA THR A 7 -1.75 3.55 1.70
C THR A 7 -1.39 2.18 2.27
N TRP A 8 -2.28 1.21 2.09
CA TRP A 8 -1.85 -0.19 2.10
C TRP A 8 -1.21 -0.52 0.73
N TYR A 9 -0.61 -1.69 0.60
CA TYR A 9 -0.49 -2.31 -0.72
C TYR A 9 -1.26 -3.63 -0.71
N GLY A 10 -1.88 -3.95 -1.85
CA GLY A 10 -2.74 -5.12 -1.99
C GLY A 10 -2.17 -6.20 -2.90
N ILE A 11 -2.97 -7.24 -3.10
CA ILE A 11 -2.63 -8.35 -4.00
C ILE A 11 -2.40 -7.87 -5.44
N THR A 12 -3.12 -6.85 -5.89
CA THR A 12 -2.95 -6.27 -7.24
C THR A 12 -1.59 -5.58 -7.38
N ASP A 13 -1.13 -4.88 -6.35
CA ASP A 13 0.19 -4.25 -6.33
C ASP A 13 1.31 -5.30 -6.34
N LEU A 14 1.16 -6.35 -5.52
CA LEU A 14 2.10 -7.47 -5.50
C LEU A 14 2.19 -8.16 -6.87
N ARG A 15 1.05 -8.48 -7.48
CA ARG A 15 0.98 -9.11 -8.80
C ARG A 15 1.58 -8.23 -9.89
N ALA A 16 1.39 -6.91 -9.84
CA ALA A 16 2.05 -5.98 -10.73
C ALA A 16 3.58 -6.00 -10.56
N SER A 17 4.07 -6.07 -9.32
CA SER A 17 5.51 -6.19 -9.05
C SER A 17 6.15 -7.50 -9.55
N LEU A 18 5.33 -8.54 -9.69
CA LEU A 18 5.71 -9.84 -10.26
C LEU A 18 5.53 -9.90 -11.79
N GLN A 19 5.17 -8.79 -12.44
CA GLN A 19 4.88 -8.71 -13.89
C GLN A 19 3.72 -9.63 -14.33
N LEU A 20 2.78 -9.92 -13.43
CA LEU A 20 1.60 -10.74 -13.70
C LEU A 20 0.37 -9.91 -14.08
N GLU A 21 0.44 -8.60 -13.86
CA GLU A 21 -0.57 -7.64 -14.30
C GLU A 21 -0.10 -6.88 -15.53
N LYS A 22 -1.04 -6.53 -16.42
CA LYS A 22 -0.77 -5.61 -17.53
C LYS A 22 -0.64 -4.16 -17.09
N THR A 23 -1.04 -3.86 -15.86
CA THR A 23 -1.02 -2.52 -15.27
C THR A 23 0.11 -2.38 -14.27
N THR A 24 0.45 -1.15 -13.92
CA THR A 24 1.49 -0.82 -12.94
C THR A 24 1.08 -1.10 -11.49
N GLY A 25 -0.13 -1.58 -11.23
CA GLY A 25 -0.68 -1.65 -9.88
C GLY A 25 -1.14 -0.27 -9.35
N PRO A 26 -2.14 -0.22 -8.45
CA PRO A 26 -2.68 1.01 -7.89
C PRO A 26 -1.63 1.95 -7.27
N VAL A 27 -0.74 1.44 -6.40
CA VAL A 27 0.20 2.26 -5.62
C VAL A 27 1.20 2.97 -6.52
N LEU A 28 1.83 2.25 -7.46
CA LEU A 28 2.73 2.89 -8.43
C LEU A 28 1.95 3.87 -9.32
N GLY A 29 0.74 3.52 -9.74
CA GLY A 29 -0.12 4.43 -10.51
C GLY A 29 -0.35 5.77 -9.81
N ALA A 30 -0.66 5.75 -8.51
CA ALA A 30 -0.83 6.95 -7.70
C ALA A 30 0.48 7.77 -7.59
N LEU A 31 1.61 7.10 -7.38
CA LEU A 31 2.92 7.74 -7.25
C LEU A 31 3.44 8.33 -8.57
N LEU A 32 3.00 7.81 -9.72
CA LEU A 32 3.29 8.39 -11.02
C LEU A 32 2.41 9.61 -11.30
N ALA A 33 1.14 9.57 -10.88
CA ALA A 33 0.15 10.61 -11.15
C ALA A 33 0.43 11.95 -10.42
N GLU A 34 1.13 11.94 -9.28
CA GLU A 34 1.47 13.15 -8.55
C GLU A 34 2.90 13.09 -7.96
N ASP A 35 3.49 14.25 -7.69
CA ASP A 35 4.80 14.39 -7.06
C ASP A 35 4.70 14.38 -5.54
N TYR A 36 4.53 13.18 -4.97
CA TYR A 36 4.64 12.96 -3.53
C TYR A 36 6.10 13.05 -3.07
N THR A 37 6.34 13.71 -1.94
CA THR A 37 7.68 13.75 -1.32
C THR A 37 7.96 12.48 -0.54
N ASP A 38 6.91 11.93 0.10
CA ASP A 38 7.00 10.80 1.00
C ASP A 38 5.80 9.85 0.74
N VAL A 39 6.04 8.54 0.81
CA VAL A 39 4.98 7.54 0.85
C VAL A 39 5.20 6.61 2.03
N VAL A 40 4.14 6.38 2.80
CA VAL A 40 4.08 5.38 3.86
C VAL A 40 3.14 4.27 3.41
N ILE A 41 3.69 3.08 3.27
CA ILE A 41 2.98 1.89 2.81
C ILE A 41 2.82 0.96 4.01
N LEU A 42 1.59 0.55 4.30
CA LEU A 42 1.29 -0.51 5.26
C LEU A 42 1.23 -1.85 4.51
N GLY A 43 1.90 -2.86 5.05
CA GLY A 43 1.93 -4.21 4.48
C GLY A 43 1.44 -5.22 5.50
N PHE A 44 0.30 -5.88 5.25
CA PHE A 44 -0.16 -6.95 6.13
C PHE A 44 0.86 -8.10 6.16
N THR A 45 1.34 -8.45 7.34
CA THR A 45 2.18 -9.62 7.61
C THR A 45 1.36 -10.68 8.32
N ASN A 46 1.18 -11.84 7.69
CA ASN A 46 0.49 -12.97 8.29
C ASN A 46 1.44 -13.73 9.23
N PRO A 47 1.16 -13.79 10.54
CA PRO A 47 1.94 -14.55 11.51
C PRO A 47 2.18 -16.02 11.15
N SER A 48 1.24 -16.63 10.44
CA SER A 48 1.29 -18.04 10.08
C SER A 48 2.21 -18.32 8.89
N LYS A 49 2.70 -17.27 8.23
CA LYS A 49 3.59 -17.37 7.05
C LYS A 49 5.02 -16.90 7.33
N SER A 50 5.32 -16.47 8.56
CA SER A 50 6.67 -16.05 8.95
C SER A 50 7.53 -17.24 9.34
N GLY A 51 8.64 -17.49 8.63
CA GLY A 51 9.75 -18.32 9.12
C GLY A 51 10.15 -19.57 8.32
N GLU A 52 9.58 -19.86 7.15
CA GLU A 52 9.87 -21.15 6.46
C GLU A 52 10.64 -21.06 5.13
N HIS A 53 10.90 -19.87 4.58
CA HIS A 53 11.14 -19.76 3.13
C HIS A 53 12.22 -18.77 2.65
N ASP A 54 13.16 -18.38 3.52
CA ASP A 54 14.20 -17.36 3.21
C ASP A 54 14.98 -17.60 1.91
N ASN A 55 15.08 -18.85 1.42
CA ASN A 55 15.78 -19.19 0.16
C ASN A 55 14.90 -19.79 -0.95
N THR A 56 13.60 -19.98 -0.76
CA THR A 56 12.72 -20.64 -1.76
C THR A 56 12.00 -19.68 -2.69
N PHE A 57 11.80 -18.41 -2.31
CA PHE A 57 10.95 -17.51 -3.08
C PHE A 57 11.60 -16.93 -4.35
N ALA A 58 12.89 -16.59 -4.31
CA ALA A 58 13.58 -16.06 -5.48
C ALA A 58 13.52 -16.98 -6.72
N PRO A 59 13.83 -18.30 -6.61
CA PRO A 59 13.67 -19.21 -7.74
C PRO A 59 12.20 -19.44 -8.13
N MET A 60 11.27 -19.46 -7.17
CA MET A 60 9.82 -19.58 -7.47
C MET A 60 9.30 -18.40 -8.30
N ILE A 61 9.74 -17.17 -7.98
CA ILE A 61 9.33 -15.96 -8.70
C ILE A 61 9.88 -15.95 -10.14
N GLY A 62 11.10 -16.42 -10.34
CA GLY A 62 11.74 -16.47 -11.66
C GLY A 62 11.00 -17.36 -12.67
N GLY A 63 10.34 -18.42 -12.20
CA GLY A 63 9.59 -19.38 -13.03
C GLY A 63 8.10 -19.08 -13.22
N LEU A 64 7.57 -18.00 -12.64
CA LEU A 64 6.12 -17.72 -12.64
C LEU A 64 5.49 -17.64 -14.05
N LYS A 65 6.26 -17.26 -15.07
CA LYS A 65 5.76 -17.10 -16.45
C LYS A 65 5.44 -18.42 -17.15
N ASP A 66 6.05 -19.51 -16.69
CA ASP A 66 5.90 -20.84 -17.28
C ASP A 66 4.86 -21.69 -16.55
N LEU A 67 4.32 -21.20 -15.43
CA LEU A 67 3.30 -21.87 -14.64
C LEU A 67 1.89 -21.69 -15.21
N SER A 68 1.03 -22.65 -14.93
CA SER A 68 -0.41 -22.49 -15.15
C SER A 68 -0.99 -21.39 -14.24
N ALA A 69 -2.22 -20.97 -14.53
CA ALA A 69 -2.93 -19.99 -13.71
C ALA A 69 -3.13 -20.46 -12.26
N THR A 70 -3.37 -21.76 -12.06
CA THR A 70 -3.50 -22.39 -10.73
C THR A 70 -2.14 -22.46 -10.04
N GLU A 71 -1.12 -22.89 -10.78
CA GLU A 71 0.32 -22.77 -10.51
C GLU A 71 0.67 -21.48 -9.79
N THR A 72 0.47 -20.41 -10.56
CA THR A 72 0.75 -19.02 -10.19
C THR A 72 -0.04 -18.58 -8.97
N ARG A 73 -1.33 -18.94 -8.88
CA ARG A 73 -2.17 -18.54 -7.73
C ARG A 73 -1.64 -19.14 -6.42
N ASN A 74 -1.23 -20.40 -6.43
CA ASN A 74 -0.71 -21.06 -5.23
C ASN A 74 0.60 -20.42 -4.76
N VAL A 75 1.52 -20.12 -5.68
CA VAL A 75 2.77 -19.43 -5.35
C VAL A 75 2.49 -18.04 -4.76
N ILE A 76 1.58 -17.27 -5.37
CA ILE A 76 1.21 -15.96 -4.87
C ILE A 76 0.57 -16.06 -3.48
N ASP A 77 -0.29 -17.05 -3.25
CA ASP A 77 -0.91 -17.21 -1.93
C ASP A 77 0.18 -17.42 -0.88
N VAL A 78 1.08 -18.39 -1.05
CA VAL A 78 2.17 -18.65 -0.10
C VAL A 78 3.09 -17.44 0.08
N PHE A 79 3.40 -16.72 -0.99
CA PHE A 79 4.29 -15.56 -0.96
C PHE A 79 3.63 -14.30 -0.36
N SER A 80 2.34 -14.09 -0.58
CA SER A 80 1.65 -12.88 -0.12
C SER A 80 1.63 -12.77 1.40
N ASN A 81 1.70 -11.53 1.88
CA ASN A 81 1.69 -11.18 3.31
C ASN A 81 2.89 -11.76 4.10
N THR A 82 4.03 -11.97 3.44
CA THR A 82 5.31 -12.31 4.09
C THR A 82 6.29 -11.12 4.05
N GLN A 83 7.35 -11.20 4.85
CA GLN A 83 8.41 -10.19 4.86
C GLN A 83 9.15 -10.11 3.52
N GLU A 84 9.28 -11.24 2.83
CA GLU A 84 9.94 -11.34 1.52
C GLU A 84 9.08 -10.69 0.44
N ALA A 85 7.75 -10.83 0.49
CA ALA A 85 6.85 -10.12 -0.42
C ALA A 85 6.90 -8.61 -0.22
N HIS A 86 6.94 -8.13 1.02
CA HIS A 86 7.13 -6.70 1.33
C HIS A 86 8.43 -6.19 0.71
N SER A 87 9.53 -6.92 0.93
CA SER A 87 10.86 -6.54 0.43
C SER A 87 10.92 -6.54 -1.10
N HIS A 88 10.39 -7.58 -1.75
CA HIS A 88 10.29 -7.67 -3.21
C HIS A 88 9.49 -6.51 -3.80
N PHE A 89 8.31 -6.23 -3.23
CA PHE A 89 7.44 -5.15 -3.70
C PHE A 89 8.13 -3.79 -3.61
N ILE A 90 8.82 -3.51 -2.50
CA ILE A 90 9.50 -2.23 -2.28
C ILE A 90 10.71 -2.07 -3.19
N ASP A 91 11.52 -3.11 -3.35
CA ASP A 91 12.64 -3.11 -4.30
C ASP A 91 12.17 -2.83 -5.73
N TRP A 92 11.08 -3.49 -6.13
CA TRP A 92 10.47 -3.25 -7.43
C TRP A 92 9.96 -1.81 -7.53
N LEU A 93 9.22 -1.31 -6.53
CA LEU A 93 8.61 0.02 -6.52
C LEU A 93 9.68 1.11 -6.63
N GLN A 94 10.75 1.02 -5.84
CA GLN A 94 11.86 1.97 -5.87
C GLN A 94 12.55 2.00 -7.25
N LYS A 95 12.75 0.83 -7.88
CA LYS A 95 13.29 0.75 -9.25
C LYS A 95 12.38 1.45 -10.27
N GLN A 96 11.05 1.32 -10.13
CA GLN A 96 10.11 1.99 -11.03
C GLN A 96 10.10 3.52 -10.81
N LEU A 97 10.13 3.98 -9.56
CA LEU A 97 10.21 5.40 -9.23
C LEU A 97 11.50 6.03 -9.77
N LEU A 98 12.64 5.34 -9.63
CA LEU A 98 13.91 5.78 -10.17
C LEU A 98 13.86 5.92 -11.70
N LYS A 99 13.31 4.91 -12.40
CA LYS A 99 13.11 4.96 -13.87
C LYS A 99 12.21 6.13 -14.30
N ALA A 100 11.21 6.45 -13.49
CA ALA A 100 10.29 7.56 -13.71
C ALA A 100 10.84 8.92 -13.20
N HIS A 101 12.09 8.97 -12.74
CA HIS A 101 12.74 10.16 -12.19
C HIS A 101 11.97 10.80 -11.00
N LYS A 102 11.21 9.98 -10.26
CA LYS A 102 10.50 10.40 -9.05
C LYS A 102 11.45 10.43 -7.85
N LYS A 103 11.34 11.46 -7.01
CA LYS A 103 12.16 11.66 -5.81
C LYS A 103 11.43 11.29 -4.51
N THR A 104 10.42 10.44 -4.59
CA THR A 104 9.59 10.07 -3.45
C THR A 104 10.37 9.16 -2.49
N THR A 105 10.40 9.53 -1.21
CA THR A 105 10.95 8.68 -0.14
C THR A 105 9.93 7.59 0.21
N VAL A 106 10.31 6.32 0.06
CA VAL A 106 9.44 5.17 0.32
C VAL A 106 9.71 4.60 1.71
N ARG A 107 8.68 4.52 2.54
CA ARG A 107 8.70 3.85 3.85
C ARG A 107 7.68 2.71 3.85
N ILE A 108 8.12 1.49 4.19
CA ILE A 108 7.25 0.34 4.40
C ILE A 108 7.14 0.07 5.89
N GLN A 109 5.93 -0.16 6.36
CA GLN A 109 5.64 -0.63 7.71
C GLN A 109 4.95 -2.00 7.60
N PRO A 110 5.68 -3.10 7.84
CA PRO A 110 5.06 -4.40 8.04
C PRO A 110 4.13 -4.34 9.25
N VAL A 111 2.87 -4.74 9.07
CA VAL A 111 1.83 -4.72 10.09
C VAL A 111 1.37 -6.16 10.32
N ARG A 112 1.69 -6.70 11.49
CA ARG A 112 1.17 -8.01 11.91
C ARG A 112 -0.31 -7.86 12.23
N LEU A 113 -1.17 -8.58 11.53
CA LEU A 113 -2.61 -8.69 11.82
C LEU A 113 -2.97 -10.13 12.13
N GLU A 114 -3.98 -10.36 12.96
CA GLU A 114 -4.46 -11.73 13.23
C GLU A 114 -5.06 -12.38 11.98
N HIS A 115 -5.81 -11.59 11.21
CA HIS A 115 -6.38 -11.96 9.92
C HIS A 115 -6.54 -10.70 9.04
N LEU A 116 -6.85 -10.89 7.75
CA LEU A 116 -6.86 -9.81 6.76
C LEU A 116 -7.80 -8.63 7.09
N ASN A 117 -8.87 -8.88 7.86
CA ASN A 117 -9.87 -7.90 8.26
C ASN A 117 -9.89 -7.69 9.79
N ASP A 118 -8.74 -7.89 10.44
CA ASP A 118 -8.52 -7.56 11.85
C ASP A 118 -8.73 -6.07 12.06
N THR A 119 -9.92 -5.68 12.52
CA THR A 119 -10.31 -4.26 12.53
C THR A 119 -9.51 -3.47 13.56
N GLU A 120 -9.16 -4.09 14.69
CA GLU A 120 -8.36 -3.47 15.75
C GLU A 120 -6.94 -3.22 15.26
N GLY A 121 -6.27 -4.25 14.73
CA GLY A 121 -4.91 -4.10 14.19
C GLY A 121 -4.83 -3.13 13.00
N ILE A 122 -5.83 -3.14 12.10
CA ILE A 122 -5.90 -2.19 10.97
C ILE A 122 -6.07 -0.75 11.49
N TYR A 123 -6.91 -0.55 12.51
CA TYR A 123 -7.14 0.76 13.12
C TYR A 123 -5.90 1.29 13.84
N GLU A 124 -5.26 0.46 14.64
CA GLU A 124 -4.00 0.81 15.31
C GLU A 124 -2.92 1.19 14.29
N ALA A 125 -2.74 0.39 13.23
CA ALA A 125 -1.74 0.69 12.21
C ALA A 125 -2.02 1.99 11.45
N ALA A 126 -3.28 2.23 11.06
CA ALA A 126 -3.67 3.45 10.36
C ALA A 126 -3.49 4.69 11.24
N THR A 127 -3.91 4.62 12.51
CA THR A 127 -3.76 5.73 13.47
C THR A 127 -2.30 6.00 13.81
N GLN A 128 -1.49 4.99 14.07
CA GLN A 128 -0.05 5.16 14.32
C GLN A 128 0.67 5.79 13.11
N SER A 129 0.32 5.39 11.88
CA SER A 129 0.90 5.97 10.66
C SER A 129 0.55 7.45 10.53
N LEU A 130 -0.71 7.79 10.78
CA LEU A 130 -1.22 9.16 10.77
C LEU A 130 -0.61 10.01 11.90
N ASP A 131 -0.51 9.49 13.12
CA ASP A 131 0.11 10.15 14.28
C ASP A 131 1.59 10.43 14.01
N SER A 132 2.32 9.45 13.45
CA SER A 132 3.71 9.60 13.07
C SER A 132 3.89 10.75 12.06
N VAL A 133 3.10 10.75 10.98
CA VAL A 133 3.15 11.82 9.98
C VAL A 133 2.70 13.15 10.55
N SER A 134 1.69 13.18 11.42
CA SER A 134 1.20 14.40 12.10
C SER A 134 2.30 15.02 12.98
N SER A 135 3.05 14.19 13.71
CA SER A 135 4.10 14.62 14.65
C SER A 135 5.35 15.23 14.00
N GLU A 136 5.62 14.95 12.72
CA GLU A 136 6.76 15.55 12.00
C GLU A 136 6.65 17.11 11.97
N SER A 137 7.74 17.84 11.78
CA SER A 137 7.66 19.31 11.70
C SER A 137 7.28 19.80 10.29
N GLY A 138 6.76 21.02 10.20
CA GLY A 138 6.48 21.71 8.93
C GLY A 138 5.09 21.45 8.33
N GLU A 139 4.75 22.23 7.31
CA GLU A 139 3.47 22.13 6.60
C GLU A 139 3.40 20.86 5.74
N LYS A 140 2.29 20.13 5.85
CA LYS A 140 2.08 18.84 5.16
C LYS A 140 0.70 18.78 4.52
N LEU A 141 0.62 18.08 3.40
CA LEU A 141 -0.62 17.58 2.80
C LEU A 141 -0.59 16.05 2.86
N VAL A 142 -1.56 15.45 3.52
CA VAL A 142 -1.70 13.99 3.63
C VAL A 142 -2.76 13.48 2.68
N THR A 143 -2.39 12.54 1.82
CA THR A 143 -3.31 11.87 0.91
C THR A 143 -3.49 10.42 1.36
N LEU A 144 -4.72 10.05 1.69
CA LEU A 144 -5.08 8.67 2.06
C LEU A 144 -5.61 7.95 0.84
N PHE A 145 -4.99 6.84 0.46
CA PHE A 145 -5.38 6.07 -0.71
C PHE A 145 -6.20 4.85 -0.31
N LEU A 146 -7.46 4.85 -0.71
CA LEU A 146 -8.47 3.92 -0.21
C LEU A 146 -8.52 2.59 -0.97
N SER A 147 -8.01 2.54 -2.21
CA SER A 147 -8.20 1.37 -3.08
C SER A 147 -7.31 0.18 -2.77
N PRO A 148 -6.02 0.35 -2.40
CA PRO A 148 -5.20 -0.79 -2.03
C PRO A 148 -5.65 -1.40 -0.70
N GLY A 149 -5.68 -2.73 -0.64
CA GLY A 149 -6.10 -3.48 0.55
C GLY A 149 -7.55 -3.97 0.48
N THR A 150 -8.18 -4.16 1.63
CA THR A 150 -9.59 -4.58 1.73
C THR A 150 -10.54 -3.40 1.93
N PRO A 151 -11.85 -3.59 1.71
CA PRO A 151 -12.84 -2.56 2.05
C PRO A 151 -12.79 -2.10 3.52
N VAL A 152 -12.42 -2.99 4.45
CA VAL A 152 -12.24 -2.65 5.87
C VAL A 152 -11.08 -1.68 6.06
N MET A 153 -9.95 -1.92 5.38
CA MET A 153 -8.79 -1.01 5.38
C MET A 153 -9.14 0.36 4.81
N ALA A 154 -9.91 0.41 3.73
CA ALA A 154 -10.41 1.66 3.12
C ALA A 154 -11.29 2.45 4.10
N PHE A 155 -12.24 1.78 4.74
CA PHE A 155 -13.11 2.37 5.75
C PHE A 155 -12.30 2.93 6.92
N VAL A 156 -11.34 2.16 7.43
CA VAL A 156 -10.51 2.57 8.55
C VAL A 156 -9.65 3.80 8.20
N TRP A 157 -9.12 3.91 6.99
CA TRP A 157 -8.42 5.14 6.58
C TRP A 157 -9.32 6.37 6.68
N ALA A 158 -10.54 6.29 6.14
CA ALA A 158 -11.50 7.38 6.20
C ALA A 158 -11.87 7.72 7.65
N PHE A 159 -12.10 6.71 8.48
CA PHE A 159 -12.45 6.89 9.88
C PHE A 159 -11.29 7.46 10.73
N ALA A 160 -10.08 6.93 10.58
CA ALA A 160 -8.88 7.42 11.27
C ALA A 160 -8.55 8.87 10.87
N ALA A 161 -8.83 9.26 9.62
CA ALA A 161 -8.66 10.64 9.16
C ALA A 161 -9.43 11.63 10.05
N LEU A 162 -10.64 11.29 10.50
CA LEU A 162 -11.49 12.17 11.31
C LEU A 162 -10.84 12.53 12.66
N ARG A 163 -9.98 11.65 13.20
CA ARG A 163 -9.26 11.90 14.46
C ARG A 163 -8.16 12.95 14.35
N HIS A 164 -7.84 13.45 13.16
CA HIS A 164 -6.79 14.45 12.94
C HIS A 164 -7.35 15.70 12.25
N PRO A 165 -8.26 16.47 12.89
CA PRO A 165 -8.96 17.59 12.25
C PRO A 165 -8.01 18.68 11.73
N ASN A 166 -6.89 18.89 12.42
CA ASN A 166 -5.92 19.94 12.07
C ASN A 166 -4.96 19.55 10.94
N LEU A 167 -4.96 18.28 10.51
CA LEU A 167 -4.10 17.81 9.44
C LEU A 167 -4.77 18.10 8.09
N LYS A 168 -4.09 18.87 7.24
CA LYS A 168 -4.56 19.09 5.85
C LYS A 168 -4.49 17.75 5.12
N LYS A 169 -5.66 17.18 4.83
CA LYS A 169 -5.81 15.83 4.31
C LYS A 169 -6.80 15.76 3.17
N ARG A 170 -6.64 14.77 2.29
CA ARG A 170 -7.60 14.39 1.26
C ARG A 170 -7.60 12.87 1.09
N LEU A 171 -8.67 12.34 0.53
CA LEU A 171 -8.82 10.92 0.23
C LEU A 171 -8.80 10.75 -1.30
N ILE A 172 -8.23 9.66 -1.78
CA ILE A 172 -8.24 9.29 -3.20
C ILE A 172 -8.60 7.82 -3.38
N ALA A 173 -9.13 7.46 -4.55
CA ALA A 173 -9.38 6.08 -4.94
C ALA A 173 -9.12 5.86 -6.44
N SER A 174 -8.75 4.64 -6.81
CA SER A 174 -8.62 4.18 -8.18
C SER A 174 -9.92 3.55 -8.64
N SER A 175 -10.60 4.22 -9.56
CA SER A 175 -11.87 3.76 -10.10
C SER A 175 -11.71 2.97 -11.40
N GLN A 176 -10.58 3.17 -12.11
CA GLN A 176 -10.29 2.47 -13.36
C GLN A 176 -8.81 2.04 -13.42
N PRO A 177 -8.51 0.78 -13.78
CA PRO A 177 -7.13 0.33 -13.97
C PRO A 177 -6.39 1.19 -15.00
N GLY A 178 -5.16 1.59 -14.66
CA GLY A 178 -4.29 2.38 -15.54
C GLY A 178 -4.62 3.88 -15.62
N LYS A 179 -5.66 4.37 -14.92
CA LYS A 179 -5.92 5.80 -14.78
C LYS A 179 -5.40 6.34 -13.45
N ALA A 180 -5.19 7.66 -13.42
CA ALA A 180 -4.88 8.35 -12.18
C ALA A 180 -6.01 8.19 -11.15
N PRO A 181 -5.71 8.08 -9.85
CA PRO A 181 -6.73 8.11 -8.81
C PRO A 181 -7.54 9.40 -8.82
N GLU A 182 -8.80 9.33 -8.43
CA GLU A 182 -9.69 10.48 -8.26
C GLU A 182 -9.82 10.87 -6.80
N ASN A 183 -10.14 12.14 -6.54
CA ASN A 183 -10.38 12.63 -5.18
C ASN A 183 -11.73 12.14 -4.66
N ILE A 184 -11.75 11.69 -3.42
CA ILE A 184 -12.96 11.29 -2.70
C ILE A 184 -13.25 12.37 -1.66
N ALA A 185 -14.42 13.00 -1.78
CA ALA A 185 -14.92 13.92 -0.78
C ALA A 185 -15.52 13.13 0.38
N LEU A 186 -15.16 13.49 1.61
CA LEU A 186 -15.90 13.04 2.78
C LEU A 186 -17.24 13.77 2.82
N PRO A 187 -18.33 13.12 3.29
CA PRO A 187 -19.58 13.81 3.55
C PRO A 187 -19.36 14.99 4.50
N ASN A 188 -20.01 16.14 4.22
CA ASN A 188 -19.85 17.35 5.03
C ASN A 188 -20.22 17.09 6.51
N GLU A 189 -21.24 16.26 6.75
CA GLU A 189 -21.69 15.86 8.10
C GLU A 189 -20.60 15.18 8.94
N TRP A 190 -19.55 14.63 8.33
CA TRP A 190 -18.44 13.98 9.05
C TRP A 190 -17.32 14.96 9.41
N LEU A 191 -17.40 16.19 8.93
CA LEU A 191 -16.40 17.24 9.12
C LEU A 191 -16.87 18.33 10.12
N GLU A 192 -18.16 18.29 10.50
CA GLU A 192 -18.77 19.11 11.56
C GLU A 192 -18.50 18.53 12.96
#